data_AF-A0A2V8B8Y2-F1
#
_entry.id   AF-A0A2V8B8Y2-F1
#
_cell.length_a   1.000
_cell.length_b   1.000
_cell.length_c   1.000
_cell.angle_alpha   90.00
_cell.angle_beta   90.00
_cell.angle_gamma   90.00
#
_symmetry.space_group_name_H-M   'P 1'
#
loop_
_entity.id
_entity.type
_entity.pdbx_description
1 polymer ?
#
loop_
_entity_poly.entity_id
_entity_poly.type
_entity_poly.pdbx_seq_one_letter_code
_entity_poly.pdbx_strand_id
1 'polypeptide(L)'
;MIELICHVANLRDEHVFDVFDGDVVLFAAPAFRALSTQWQPYATGQIKTHDIVCEHHEMTLPRPIRSIGELLQKYLASGSVS
;
A
#
# COMPACT_ATOMS: atom_id res chain seq x y z
N MET A 1 -3.79 -24.27 5.65
CA MET A 1 -3.21 -22.91 5.81
C MET A 1 -2.01 -22.71 4.90
N ILE A 2 -1.02 -23.63 4.88
CA ILE A 2 0.14 -23.56 3.97
C ILE A 2 -0.25 -23.56 2.49
N GLU A 3 -1.15 -24.45 2.06
CA GLU A 3 -1.60 -24.50 0.65
C GLU A 3 -2.25 -23.19 0.16
N LEU A 4 -3.00 -22.50 1.01
CA LEU A 4 -3.63 -21.21 0.68
C LEU A 4 -2.57 -20.13 0.43
N ILE A 5 -1.53 -20.07 1.27
CA ILE A 5 -0.45 -19.10 1.15
C ILE A 5 0.38 -19.39 -0.12
N CYS A 6 0.69 -20.65 -0.38
CA CYS A 6 1.40 -21.07 -1.60
C CYS A 6 0.58 -20.75 -2.86
N HIS A 7 -0.73 -20.97 -2.83
CA HIS A 7 -1.60 -20.68 -3.97
C HIS A 7 -1.62 -19.17 -4.30
N VAL A 8 -1.77 -18.31 -3.27
CA VAL A 8 -1.75 -16.85 -3.46
C VAL A 8 -0.37 -16.37 -3.94
N ALA A 9 0.71 -16.99 -3.47
CA ALA A 9 2.06 -16.68 -3.95
C ALA A 9 2.23 -17.05 -5.43
N ASN A 10 1.76 -18.22 -5.86
CA ASN A 10 1.84 -18.65 -7.26
C ASN A 10 1.02 -17.72 -8.18
N LEU A 11 -0.18 -17.31 -7.76
CA LEU A 11 -0.98 -16.35 -8.52
C LEU A 11 -0.26 -15.01 -8.70
N ARG A 12 0.47 -14.54 -7.68
CA ARG A 12 1.26 -13.31 -7.79
C ARG A 12 2.40 -13.46 -8.80
N ASP A 13 3.09 -14.60 -8.77
CA ASP A 13 4.29 -14.81 -9.57
C ASP A 13 3.97 -15.08 -11.06
N GLU A 14 2.81 -15.68 -11.36
CA GLU A 14 2.33 -15.92 -12.73
C GLU A 14 1.63 -14.71 -13.35
N HIS A 15 1.24 -13.72 -12.53
CA HIS A 15 0.48 -12.58 -13.00
C HIS A 15 1.38 -11.51 -13.64
N VAL A 16 1.02 -11.10 -14.86
CA VAL A 16 1.62 -9.94 -15.52
C VAL A 16 0.80 -8.70 -15.14
N PHE A 17 1.34 -7.91 -14.22
CA PHE A 17 0.73 -6.65 -13.80
C PHE A 17 0.85 -5.60 -14.92
N ASP A 18 -0.24 -4.89 -15.19
CA ASP A 18 -0.21 -3.68 -16.03
C ASP A 18 0.33 -2.48 -15.22
N VAL A 19 0.64 -1.39 -15.91
CA VAL A 19 1.10 -0.14 -15.29
C VAL A 19 -0.11 0.75 -14.99
N PHE A 20 -0.22 1.20 -13.74
CA PHE A 20 -1.20 2.21 -13.34
C PHE A 20 -0.72 3.61 -13.71
N ASP A 21 -1.52 4.35 -14.49
CA ASP A 21 -1.23 5.74 -14.83
C ASP A 21 -1.72 6.70 -13.73
N GLY A 22 -0.86 7.01 -12.76
CA GLY A 22 -1.19 7.94 -11.68
C GLY A 22 -0.31 7.83 -10.44
N ASP A 23 -0.57 8.71 -9.48
CA ASP A 23 0.08 8.74 -8.18
C ASP A 23 -0.49 7.66 -7.23
N VAL A 24 0.37 7.11 -6.37
CA VAL A 24 0.00 6.10 -5.36
C VAL A 24 0.30 6.61 -3.96
N VAL A 25 -0.70 6.51 -3.08
CA VAL A 25 -0.48 6.67 -1.63
C VAL A 25 -0.43 5.29 -0.99
N LEU A 26 0.76 4.90 -0.52
CA LEU A 26 0.99 3.62 0.12
C LEU A 26 1.09 3.79 1.64
N PHE A 27 0.34 2.99 2.38
CA PHE A 27 0.47 2.89 3.83
C PHE A 27 1.19 1.58 4.17
N ALA A 28 2.25 1.66 4.96
CA ALA A 28 3.07 0.50 5.29
C ALA A 28 3.33 0.40 6.80
N ALA A 29 3.37 -0.82 7.33
CA ALA A 29 3.98 -1.04 8.64
C ALA A 29 5.52 -0.84 8.54
N PRO A 30 6.19 -0.26 9.55
CA PRO A 30 7.63 0.05 9.49
C PRO A 30 8.51 -1.13 9.07
N ALA A 31 8.19 -2.34 9.53
CA ALA A 31 8.93 -3.57 9.20
C ALA A 31 8.94 -3.89 7.70
N PHE A 32 7.97 -3.38 6.93
CA PHE A 32 7.82 -3.63 5.50
C PHE A 32 8.05 -2.40 4.64
N ARG A 33 8.54 -1.30 5.22
CA ARG A 33 8.77 -0.03 4.49
C ARG A 33 9.67 -0.23 3.27
N ALA A 34 10.72 -1.04 3.38
CA ALA A 34 11.65 -1.26 2.26
C ALA A 34 10.97 -1.88 1.02
N LEU A 35 9.89 -2.65 1.22
CA LEU A 35 9.15 -3.29 0.13
C LEU A 35 8.30 -2.30 -0.66
N SER A 36 8.11 -1.05 -0.20
CA SER A 36 7.37 -0.03 -0.96
C SER A 36 7.98 0.25 -2.34
N THR A 37 9.30 0.09 -2.46
CA THR A 37 10.03 0.27 -3.72
C THR A 37 9.63 -0.73 -4.80
N GLN A 38 9.06 -1.87 -4.44
CA GLN A 38 8.58 -2.88 -5.38
C GLN A 38 7.39 -2.41 -6.22
N TRP A 39 6.73 -1.32 -5.82
CA TRP A 39 5.61 -0.73 -6.57
C TRP A 39 6.06 0.19 -7.70
N GLN A 40 7.33 0.63 -7.72
CA GLN A 40 7.84 1.59 -8.72
C GLN A 40 7.66 1.14 -10.18
N PRO A 41 7.83 -0.14 -10.55
CA PRO A 41 7.61 -0.58 -11.93
C PRO A 41 6.15 -0.52 -12.38
N TYR A 42 5.19 -0.37 -11.47
CA TYR A 42 3.75 -0.52 -11.72
C TYR A 42 2.96 0.78 -11.64
N ALA A 43 3.62 1.94 -11.45
CA ALA A 43 2.98 3.24 -11.41
C ALA A 43 3.78 4.27 -12.22
N THR A 44 3.11 5.12 -13.01
CA THR A 44 3.76 6.22 -13.74
C THR A 44 4.02 7.44 -12.86
N GLY A 45 3.21 7.64 -11.82
CA GLY A 45 3.26 8.80 -10.93
C GLY A 45 4.14 8.63 -9.70
N GLN A 46 3.98 9.54 -8.74
CA GLN A 46 4.70 9.51 -7.48
C GLN A 46 4.11 8.48 -6.52
N ILE A 47 4.98 7.68 -5.91
CA ILE A 47 4.61 6.77 -4.82
C ILE A 47 4.97 7.42 -3.49
N LYS A 48 3.94 7.89 -2.75
CA LYS A 48 4.09 8.47 -1.42
C LYS A 48 3.83 7.42 -0.35
N THR A 49 4.88 7.01 0.36
CA THR A 49 4.77 5.99 1.42
C THR A 49 4.67 6.62 2.81
N HIS A 50 3.61 6.30 3.55
CA HIS A 50 3.37 6.67 4.93
C HIS A 50 3.53 5.46 5.87
N ASP A 51 4.32 5.60 6.93
CA ASP A 51 4.47 4.55 7.93
C ASP A 51 3.31 4.61 8.95
N ILE A 52 2.72 3.46 9.24
CA ILE A 52 1.68 3.28 10.27
C ILE A 52 2.28 2.45 11.39
N VAL A 53 2.42 3.05 12.58
CA VAL A 53 3.07 2.42 13.74
C VAL A 53 2.20 1.29 14.30
N CYS A 54 2.34 0.09 13.73
CA CYS A 54 1.70 -1.16 14.09
C CYS A 54 2.38 -2.33 13.36
N GLU A 55 2.02 -3.56 13.71
CA GLU A 55 2.38 -4.74 12.91
C GLU A 55 1.52 -4.81 11.62
N HIS A 56 2.03 -5.44 10.57
CA HIS A 56 1.31 -5.50 9.28
C HIS A 56 -0.09 -6.12 9.40
N HIS A 57 -0.23 -7.18 10.20
CA HIS A 57 -1.52 -7.85 10.42
C HIS A 57 -2.49 -7.03 11.29
N GLU A 58 -2.02 -5.97 11.94
CA GLU A 58 -2.82 -5.06 12.77
C GLU A 58 -3.33 -3.84 12.00
N MET A 59 -2.87 -3.61 10.75
CA MET A 59 -3.13 -2.37 10.01
C MET A 59 -4.62 -2.07 9.79
N THR A 60 -5.49 -3.07 9.91
CA THR A 60 -6.96 -2.93 9.79
C THR A 60 -7.68 -2.85 11.14
N LEU A 61 -6.97 -2.90 12.26
CA LEU A 61 -7.54 -2.70 13.60
C LEU A 61 -8.00 -1.24 13.79
N PRO A 62 -8.90 -0.95 14.76
CA PRO A 62 -9.54 0.36 14.89
C PRO A 62 -8.57 1.54 15.00
N ARG A 63 -7.42 1.37 15.67
CA ARG A 63 -6.43 2.43 15.83
C ARG A 63 -5.66 2.70 14.52
N PRO A 64 -4.98 1.72 13.90
CA PRO A 64 -4.29 1.93 12.62
C PRO A 64 -5.18 2.44 11.49
N ILE A 65 -6.39 1.89 11.33
CA ILE A 65 -7.30 2.31 10.25
C ILE A 65 -7.77 3.76 10.42
N ARG A 66 -7.94 4.24 11.66
CA ARG A 66 -8.22 5.65 11.94
C ARG A 66 -7.07 6.55 11.49
N SER A 67 -5.83 6.20 11.84
CA SER A 67 -4.65 6.97 11.43
C SER A 67 -4.48 7.00 9.91
N ILE A 68 -4.74 5.88 9.22
CA ILE A 68 -4.77 5.80 7.75
C ILE A 68 -5.82 6.77 7.20
N GLY A 69 -7.04 6.75 7.73
CA GLY A 69 -8.13 7.64 7.30
C GLY A 69 -7.80 9.12 7.46
N GLU A 70 -7.20 9.52 8.59
CA GLU A 70 -6.78 10.91 8.84
C GLU A 70 -5.69 11.37 7.86
N LEU A 71 -4.72 10.50 7.54
CA LEU A 71 -3.67 10.80 6.56
C LEU A 71 -4.24 10.88 5.14
N LEU A 72 -5.14 9.97 4.78
CA LEU A 72 -5.81 9.97 3.49
C LEU A 72 -6.66 11.23 3.29
N GLN A 73 -7.43 11.63 4.31
CA GLN A 73 -8.21 12.86 4.26
C GLN A 73 -7.31 14.09 4.02
N LYS A 74 -6.16 14.18 4.72
CA LYS A 74 -5.20 15.27 4.52
C LYS A 74 -4.63 15.28 3.11
N TYR A 75 -4.29 14.11 2.57
CA TYR A 75 -3.79 13.98 1.20
C TYR A 75 -4.83 14.48 0.19
N LEU A 76 -6.07 14.01 0.31
CA LEU A 76 -7.16 14.39 -0.60
C LEU A 76 -7.54 15.87 -0.46
N ALA A 77 -7.49 16.45 0.73
CA ALA A 77 -7.74 17.88 0.92
C ALA A 77 -6.63 18.77 0.33
N SER A 78 -5.38 18.28 0.30
CA SER A 78 -4.25 19.00 -0.31
C SER A 78 -4.24 18.95 -1.84
N GLY A 79 -4.87 17.92 -2.42
CA GLY A 79 -5.18 17.86 -3.84
C GLY A 79 -6.54 18.50 -4.11
N SER A 80 -6.59 19.83 -4.26
CA SER A 80 -7.76 20.44 -4.90
C SER A 80 -7.90 19.79 -6.28
N VAL A 81 -8.96 18.98 -6.43
CA VAL A 81 -9.49 18.60 -7.74
C VAL A 81 -9.64 19.91 -8.51
N SER A 82 -8.75 20.09 -9.48
CA SER A 82 -8.84 21.17 -10.47
C SER A 82 -9.89 20.78 -11.50
#